data_AF-F8Q8K2-F1
#
_entry.id   AF-F8Q8K2-F1
#
_cell.length_a   1.000
_cell.length_b   1.000
_cell.length_c   1.000
_cell.angle_alpha   90.00
_cell.angle_beta   90.00
_cell.angle_gamma   90.00
#
_symmetry.space_group_name_H-M   'P 1'
#
loop_
_entity.id
_entity.type
_entity.pdbx_description
1 polymer ?
#
loop_
_entity_poly.entity_id
_entity_poly.type
_entity_poly.pdbx_seq_one_letter_code
_entity_poly.pdbx_strand_id
1 'polypeptide(L)'
;MHYRKDALSTTYFQEDHPENACVRKWMESFRTRNDLQSSADVWLHVLRYYLDTPHWEIISHASKIHKMYGKNGFLDLSTGCSVNPEAEHVHSLAYETQADRYFLCIWRAADGEEFILSQNGFGLWEGSAAGSPGLHRLYVVSPQIAIILRSILLRPETLENRNHSVELSSALTDINQHPPTPSYRNGDKVLHYNNEADFDRYRASKEAEEDTFAFQITMLTPSQTHAINAIILKNTRPTGYVTFISKDAMLNTTRKFCSHFFNFFRFPKYELLLPHLTKFYCSPLSRGHFTRDQYDELASVIFDNCTDAKIWSLLRSIVDEAFNFTSEYNKAYRMFLLCSTESPPPTCIFAERYRQVISTSTGSMTGVFGPPPRTLRPQPSLKLVETLPQQESNALFKVMSNMLARLGLVFEKTDGLSPDEAALDELLHKVVVVGILSWLGKNRHDYVNAVVKVAGFMTGQPTLQLFEK
;
A
#
# COMPACT_ATOMS: atom_id res chain seq x y z
N MET A 1 -2.85 -0.65 21.65
CA MET A 1 -1.83 -1.62 21.18
C MET A 1 -0.66 -0.98 20.41
N HIS A 2 -0.65 0.35 20.16
CA HIS A 2 0.38 1.02 19.34
C HIS A 2 1.78 1.07 19.97
N TYR A 3 1.87 0.90 21.29
CA TYR A 3 3.07 0.85 22.12
C TYR A 3 3.96 -0.40 21.93
N ARG A 4 3.60 -1.37 21.09
CA ARG A 4 4.57 -2.39 20.62
C ARG A 4 5.48 -1.90 19.51
N LYS A 5 5.21 -0.70 18.96
CA LYS A 5 6.11 -0.04 18.02
C LYS A 5 7.09 0.81 18.82
N ASP A 6 8.39 0.54 18.75
CA ASP A 6 9.40 1.30 19.51
C ASP A 6 9.26 2.82 19.36
N ALA A 7 8.86 3.28 18.16
CA ALA A 7 8.72 4.70 17.86
C ALA A 7 7.53 5.37 18.57
N LEU A 8 6.52 4.59 18.96
CA LEU A 8 5.34 5.07 19.66
C LEU A 8 5.41 4.73 21.15
N SER A 9 6.07 3.63 21.54
CA SER A 9 6.21 3.24 22.94
C SER A 9 6.94 4.29 23.77
N THR A 10 7.90 4.98 23.16
CA THR A 10 8.67 6.03 23.84
C THR A 10 7.89 7.31 24.01
N THR A 11 6.97 7.66 23.09
CA THR A 11 6.32 8.98 23.06
C THR A 11 4.85 8.98 23.51
N TYR A 12 4.14 7.85 23.44
CA TYR A 12 2.68 7.80 23.58
C TYR A 12 2.15 8.31 24.93
N PHE A 13 2.88 8.06 26.01
CA PHE A 13 2.57 8.60 27.34
C PHE A 13 3.68 9.53 27.87
N GLN A 14 4.45 10.16 26.97
CA GLN A 14 5.32 11.26 27.36
C GLN A 14 4.50 12.53 27.50
N GLU A 15 4.47 13.08 28.71
CA GLU A 15 3.77 14.32 29.05
C GLU A 15 4.24 15.47 28.15
N ASP A 16 5.54 15.53 27.84
CA ASP A 16 6.16 16.60 27.05
C ASP A 16 6.01 16.45 25.53
N HIS A 17 5.43 15.35 25.04
CA HIS A 17 5.24 15.16 23.60
C HIS A 17 4.22 16.18 23.05
N PRO A 18 4.49 16.87 21.93
CA PRO A 18 3.57 17.88 21.38
C PRO A 18 2.16 17.35 21.12
N GLU A 19 2.03 16.10 20.66
CA GLU A 19 0.73 15.46 20.41
C GLU A 19 -0.06 15.16 21.70
N ASN A 20 0.59 15.16 22.86
CA ASN A 20 -0.03 14.90 24.16
C ASN A 20 -0.33 16.18 24.95
N ALA A 21 -0.04 17.36 24.41
CA ALA A 21 -0.15 18.63 25.12
C ALA A 21 -1.56 18.84 25.72
N CYS A 22 -2.60 18.36 25.05
CA CYS A 22 -4.00 18.46 25.46
C CYS A 22 -4.38 17.54 26.63
N VAL A 23 -3.70 16.40 26.77
CA VAL A 23 -3.99 15.38 27.80
C VAL A 23 -2.98 15.41 28.97
N ARG A 24 -1.94 16.24 28.88
CA ARG A 24 -0.83 16.31 29.85
C ARG A 24 -1.30 16.42 31.30
N LYS A 25 -2.14 17.41 31.61
CA LYS A 25 -2.63 17.62 32.99
C LYS A 25 -3.41 16.42 33.53
N TRP A 26 -4.19 15.77 32.67
CA TRP A 26 -4.88 14.54 33.03
C TRP A 26 -3.89 13.41 33.30
N MET A 27 -2.85 13.25 32.48
CA MET A 27 -1.83 12.23 32.71
C MET A 27 -1.07 12.45 34.02
N GLU A 28 -0.71 13.70 34.34
CA GLU A 28 -0.04 14.07 35.60
C GLU A 28 -0.94 13.76 36.81
N SER A 29 -2.21 14.19 36.77
CA SER A 29 -3.19 13.88 37.82
C SER A 29 -3.46 12.37 37.94
N PHE A 30 -3.60 11.67 36.82
CA PHE A 30 -3.84 10.22 36.78
C PHE A 30 -2.67 9.43 37.35
N ARG A 31 -1.44 9.82 37.00
CA ARG A 31 -0.20 9.22 37.52
C ARG A 31 -0.12 9.40 39.04
N THR A 32 -0.35 10.62 39.51
CA THR A 32 -0.29 10.97 40.95
C THR A 32 -1.36 10.21 41.75
N ARG A 33 -2.61 10.16 41.27
CA ARG A 33 -3.72 9.47 41.96
C ARG A 33 -3.53 7.97 42.08
N ASN A 34 -2.86 7.34 41.11
CA ASN A 34 -2.66 5.89 41.04
C ASN A 34 -1.27 5.44 41.51
N ASP A 35 -0.46 6.35 42.07
CA ASP A 35 0.91 6.10 42.53
C ASP A 35 1.80 5.45 41.46
N LEU A 36 1.70 5.93 40.22
CA LEU A 36 2.42 5.39 39.07
C LEU A 36 3.72 6.18 38.87
N GLN A 37 4.85 5.52 38.63
CA GLN A 37 6.16 6.18 38.62
C GLN A 37 6.65 6.52 37.19
N SER A 38 6.08 5.86 36.19
CA SER A 38 6.51 5.99 34.79
C SER A 38 5.35 5.94 33.79
N SER A 39 5.61 6.40 32.57
CA SER A 39 4.72 6.22 31.41
C SER A 39 4.39 4.75 31.13
N ALA A 40 5.32 3.84 31.43
CA ALA A 40 5.09 2.40 31.31
C ALA A 40 4.11 1.86 32.37
N ASP A 41 4.13 2.41 33.58
CA ASP A 41 3.19 2.05 34.65
C ASP A 41 1.77 2.50 34.31
N VAL A 42 1.62 3.73 33.78
CA VAL A 42 0.35 4.24 33.23
C VAL A 42 -0.20 3.29 32.17
N TRP A 43 0.65 2.86 31.25
CA TRP A 43 0.27 1.90 30.23
C TRP A 43 -0.19 0.56 30.82
N LEU A 44 0.61 -0.05 31.70
CA LEU A 44 0.29 -1.33 32.33
C LEU A 44 -1.01 -1.25 33.13
N HIS A 45 -1.23 -0.14 33.84
CA HIS A 45 -2.45 0.11 34.58
C HIS A 45 -3.68 0.13 33.65
N VAL A 46 -3.62 0.91 32.56
CA VAL A 46 -4.71 0.98 31.58
C VAL A 46 -4.92 -0.36 30.87
N LEU A 47 -3.85 -1.11 30.58
CA LEU A 47 -3.96 -2.44 30.00
C LEU A 47 -4.68 -3.41 30.95
N ARG A 48 -4.31 -3.44 32.23
CA ARG A 48 -5.00 -4.25 33.25
C ARG A 48 -6.47 -3.90 33.31
N TYR A 49 -6.81 -2.62 33.32
CA TYR A 49 -8.20 -2.19 33.23
C TYR A 49 -8.93 -2.83 32.03
N TYR A 50 -8.36 -2.80 30.82
CA TYR A 50 -9.00 -3.42 29.65
C TYR A 50 -9.08 -4.95 29.69
N LEU A 51 -8.19 -5.62 30.43
CA LEU A 51 -8.16 -7.08 30.54
C LEU A 51 -9.07 -7.60 31.67
N ASP A 52 -9.13 -6.85 32.77
CA ASP A 52 -9.78 -7.26 34.02
C ASP A 52 -11.21 -6.69 34.15
N THR A 53 -11.56 -5.65 33.39
CA THR A 53 -12.90 -5.02 33.42
C THR A 53 -13.78 -5.61 32.31
N PRO A 54 -15.00 -6.11 32.62
CA PRO A 54 -15.95 -6.59 31.62
C PRO A 54 -16.30 -5.54 30.57
N HIS A 55 -16.56 -5.98 29.32
CA HIS A 55 -16.84 -5.07 28.21
C HIS A 55 -17.98 -4.08 28.51
N TRP A 56 -19.11 -4.55 29.03
CA TRP A 56 -20.26 -3.71 29.34
C TRP A 56 -19.94 -2.62 30.37
N GLU A 57 -19.06 -2.90 31.32
CA GLU A 57 -18.65 -1.94 32.35
C GLU A 57 -17.75 -0.86 31.74
N ILE A 58 -16.85 -1.23 30.82
CA ILE A 58 -16.06 -0.26 30.05
C ILE A 58 -16.97 0.67 29.25
N ILE A 59 -17.97 0.13 28.55
CA ILE A 59 -18.95 0.94 27.79
C ILE A 59 -19.79 1.81 28.74
N SER A 60 -20.15 1.31 29.92
CA SER A 60 -20.84 2.08 30.96
C SER A 60 -20.01 3.28 31.44
N HIS A 61 -18.70 3.09 31.66
CA HIS A 61 -17.77 4.16 32.00
C HIS A 61 -17.69 5.21 30.89
N ALA A 62 -17.57 4.79 29.63
CA ALA A 62 -17.57 5.71 28.49
C ALA A 62 -18.88 6.51 28.39
N SER A 63 -20.03 5.84 28.54
CA SER A 63 -21.36 6.48 28.53
C SER A 63 -21.52 7.54 29.64
N LYS A 64 -20.98 7.29 30.85
CA LYS A 64 -20.98 8.29 31.94
C LYS A 64 -20.19 9.54 31.55
N ILE A 65 -19.06 9.37 30.86
CA ILE A 65 -18.23 10.49 30.38
C ILE A 65 -18.96 11.25 29.27
N HIS A 66 -19.57 10.57 28.30
CA HIS A 66 -20.39 11.21 27.26
C HIS A 66 -21.53 12.04 27.84
N LYS A 67 -22.18 11.57 28.91
CA LYS A 67 -23.23 12.34 29.61
C LYS A 67 -22.68 13.58 30.31
N MET A 68 -21.45 13.52 30.81
CA MET A 68 -20.81 14.62 31.52
C MET A 68 -20.35 15.74 30.58
N TYR A 69 -19.84 15.40 29.39
CA TYR A 69 -19.26 16.37 28.45
C TYR A 69 -20.08 16.58 27.16
N GLY A 70 -21.14 15.79 26.96
CA GLY A 70 -21.94 15.78 25.73
C GLY A 70 -21.23 15.07 24.56
N LYS A 71 -21.99 14.69 23.51
CA LYS A 71 -21.45 14.04 22.29
C LYS A 71 -20.37 14.88 21.59
N ASN A 72 -20.42 16.22 21.70
CA ASN A 72 -19.42 17.13 21.12
C ASN A 72 -18.15 17.26 21.98
N GLY A 73 -18.24 17.08 23.31
CA GLY A 73 -17.07 17.10 24.20
C GLY A 73 -16.07 15.98 23.90
N PHE A 74 -16.52 14.88 23.28
CA PHE A 74 -15.63 13.85 22.74
C PHE A 74 -14.81 14.33 21.55
N LEU A 75 -15.40 15.12 20.64
CA LEU A 75 -14.67 15.72 19.53
C LEU A 75 -13.59 16.64 20.09
N ASP A 76 -13.93 17.44 21.08
CA ASP A 76 -13.01 18.31 21.82
C ASP A 76 -11.87 17.53 22.52
N LEU A 77 -12.17 16.40 23.17
CA LEU A 77 -11.16 15.50 23.76
C LEU A 77 -10.25 14.86 22.68
N SER A 78 -10.77 14.62 21.48
CA SER A 78 -10.03 14.02 20.36
C SER A 78 -9.28 15.02 19.48
N THR A 79 -9.67 16.30 19.49
CA THR A 79 -9.04 17.42 18.75
C THR A 79 -8.09 18.24 19.60
N GLY A 80 -7.97 17.92 20.90
CA GLY A 80 -6.95 18.48 21.77
C GLY A 80 -7.41 19.62 22.69
N CYS A 81 -8.71 19.72 22.97
CA CYS A 81 -9.21 20.53 24.08
C CYS A 81 -8.96 19.82 25.42
N SER A 82 -8.81 20.62 26.49
CA SER A 82 -8.37 20.17 27.81
C SER A 82 -9.26 19.07 28.38
N VAL A 83 -8.71 17.87 28.56
CA VAL A 83 -9.33 16.82 29.36
C VAL A 83 -9.40 17.30 30.81
N ASN A 84 -10.55 17.13 31.47
CA ASN A 84 -10.65 17.38 32.90
C ASN A 84 -9.62 16.50 33.63
N PRO A 85 -8.65 17.08 34.37
CA PRO A 85 -7.59 16.31 35.03
C PRO A 85 -8.12 15.28 36.04
N GLU A 86 -9.30 15.53 36.59
CA GLU A 86 -9.94 14.68 37.61
C GLU A 86 -10.83 13.59 37.02
N ALA A 87 -11.09 13.61 35.71
CA ALA A 87 -11.92 12.59 35.07
C ALA A 87 -11.32 11.18 35.28
N GLU A 88 -12.16 10.29 35.79
CA GLU A 88 -11.84 8.87 35.93
C GLU A 88 -12.23 8.11 34.66
N HIS A 89 -11.56 6.98 34.40
CA HIS A 89 -11.84 6.10 33.27
C HIS A 89 -11.82 6.76 31.87
N VAL A 90 -11.09 7.86 31.66
CA VAL A 90 -10.97 8.52 30.33
C VAL A 90 -10.52 7.54 29.24
N HIS A 91 -9.70 6.55 29.59
CA HIS A 91 -9.27 5.48 28.68
C HIS A 91 -10.42 4.58 28.20
N SER A 92 -11.58 4.54 28.85
CA SER A 92 -12.77 3.82 28.37
C SER A 92 -13.31 4.40 27.05
N LEU A 93 -13.22 5.72 26.84
CA LEU A 93 -13.59 6.37 25.58
C LEU A 93 -12.75 5.87 24.41
N ALA A 94 -11.43 5.73 24.63
CA ALA A 94 -10.52 5.23 23.62
C ALA A 94 -10.87 3.79 23.23
N TYR A 95 -11.28 2.96 24.20
CA TYR A 95 -11.74 1.59 23.95
C TYR A 95 -13.05 1.58 23.16
N GLU A 96 -14.09 2.30 23.63
CA GLU A 96 -15.39 2.40 22.96
C GLU A 96 -15.23 2.87 21.51
N THR A 97 -14.43 3.94 21.28
CA THR A 97 -14.14 4.44 19.94
C THR A 97 -13.57 3.36 19.02
N GLN A 98 -12.72 2.48 19.54
CA GLN A 98 -12.16 1.37 18.76
C GLN A 98 -13.21 0.27 18.51
N ALA A 99 -13.99 -0.07 19.54
CA ALA A 99 -15.05 -1.07 19.44
C ALA A 99 -16.16 -0.66 18.47
N ASP A 100 -16.46 0.64 18.38
CA ASP A 100 -17.50 1.16 17.49
C ASP A 100 -17.00 1.35 16.05
N ARG A 101 -15.73 1.71 15.87
CA ARG A 101 -15.17 1.95 14.53
C ARG A 101 -14.80 0.67 13.78
N TYR A 102 -14.61 -0.44 14.49
CA TYR A 102 -14.12 -1.68 13.90
C TYR A 102 -14.91 -2.90 14.36
N PHE A 103 -15.07 -3.87 13.46
CA PHE A 103 -15.49 -5.22 13.83
C PHE A 103 -14.31 -6.20 13.67
N LEU A 104 -14.34 -7.27 14.46
CA LEU A 104 -13.27 -8.27 14.46
C LEU A 104 -13.49 -9.30 13.36
N CYS A 105 -12.43 -9.56 12.62
CA CYS A 105 -12.30 -10.59 11.60
C CYS A 105 -11.17 -11.55 11.99
N ILE A 106 -11.33 -12.83 11.62
CA ILE A 106 -10.31 -13.85 11.78
C ILE A 106 -9.97 -14.40 10.39
N TRP A 107 -8.73 -14.21 9.97
CA TRP A 107 -8.24 -14.70 8.69
C TRP A 107 -7.26 -15.84 8.89
N ARG A 108 -7.40 -16.87 8.06
CA ARG A 108 -6.49 -17.99 7.96
C ARG A 108 -5.66 -17.88 6.69
N ALA A 109 -4.37 -18.15 6.78
CA ALA A 109 -3.49 -18.20 5.60
C ALA A 109 -4.00 -19.23 4.58
N ALA A 110 -3.67 -19.02 3.31
CA ALA A 110 -3.98 -19.98 2.26
C ALA A 110 -3.25 -21.31 2.48
N ASP A 111 -3.78 -22.40 1.93
CA ASP A 111 -3.12 -23.71 1.96
C ASP A 111 -1.71 -23.62 1.34
N GLY A 112 -0.71 -24.11 2.07
CA GLY A 112 0.70 -24.08 1.66
C GLY A 112 1.40 -22.73 1.85
N GLU A 113 0.69 -21.69 2.27
CA GLU A 113 1.25 -20.38 2.60
C GLU A 113 1.24 -20.14 4.12
N GLU A 114 1.95 -19.10 4.56
CA GLU A 114 1.95 -18.69 5.96
C GLU A 114 2.01 -17.16 6.10
N PHE A 115 1.51 -16.67 7.23
CA PHE A 115 1.78 -15.31 7.68
C PHE A 115 3.15 -15.23 8.33
N ILE A 116 3.84 -14.13 8.06
CA ILE A 116 5.14 -13.83 8.66
C ILE A 116 4.98 -12.84 9.82
N LEU A 117 5.97 -12.79 10.71
CA LEU A 117 6.08 -11.76 11.73
C LEU A 117 7.31 -10.89 11.48
N SER A 118 7.28 -9.65 11.95
CA SER A 118 8.46 -8.79 12.01
C SER A 118 8.43 -7.96 13.29
N GLN A 119 9.54 -7.30 13.60
CA GLN A 119 9.64 -6.47 14.81
C GLN A 119 8.59 -5.35 14.89
N ASN A 120 8.01 -4.96 13.76
CA ASN A 120 6.98 -3.92 13.67
C ASN A 120 5.65 -4.46 13.10
N GLY A 121 5.50 -5.78 13.02
CA GLY A 121 4.37 -6.45 12.34
C GLY A 121 3.04 -6.41 13.11
N PHE A 122 3.04 -6.02 14.38
CA PHE A 122 1.87 -6.11 15.25
C PHE A 122 1.10 -4.78 15.34
N GLY A 123 -0.19 -4.80 15.01
CA GLY A 123 -1.04 -3.60 15.02
C GLY A 123 -0.71 -2.64 13.87
N LEU A 124 -0.37 -3.19 12.70
CA LEU A 124 -0.15 -2.41 11.48
C LEU A 124 -1.47 -1.82 10.98
N TRP A 125 -1.40 -0.61 10.44
CA TRP A 125 -2.54 0.03 9.76
C TRP A 125 -2.44 -0.24 8.28
N GLU A 126 -3.58 -0.50 7.67
CA GLU A 126 -3.69 -0.59 6.24
C GLU A 126 -4.97 0.06 5.74
N GLY A 127 -4.84 0.65 4.55
CA GLY A 127 -5.91 1.26 3.78
C GLY A 127 -6.39 2.60 4.31
N SER A 128 -7.07 3.34 3.45
CA SER A 128 -7.69 4.62 3.75
C SER A 128 -9.07 4.76 3.10
N ALA A 129 -9.93 5.56 3.72
CA ALA A 129 -11.21 5.98 3.19
C ALA A 129 -11.26 7.52 3.13
N ALA A 130 -11.43 8.09 1.94
CA ALA A 130 -11.42 9.54 1.72
C ALA A 130 -10.18 10.22 2.37
N GLY A 131 -9.00 9.64 2.18
CA GLY A 131 -7.74 10.11 2.76
C GLY A 131 -7.53 9.80 4.24
N SER A 132 -8.56 9.35 4.97
CA SER A 132 -8.43 8.96 6.38
C SER A 132 -7.88 7.53 6.51
N PRO A 133 -6.73 7.32 7.16
CA PRO A 133 -6.11 6.00 7.26
C PRO A 133 -6.82 5.08 8.26
N GLY A 134 -6.53 3.78 8.13
CA GLY A 134 -6.91 2.77 9.11
C GLY A 134 -8.22 2.06 8.78
N LEU A 135 -8.38 1.62 7.53
CA LEU A 135 -9.45 0.69 7.15
C LEU A 135 -9.30 -0.66 7.85
N HIS A 136 -8.06 -1.13 8.02
CA HIS A 136 -7.72 -2.38 8.68
C HIS A 136 -6.64 -2.17 9.75
N ARG A 137 -6.74 -2.92 10.84
CA ARG A 137 -5.66 -3.08 11.83
C ARG A 137 -5.28 -4.55 11.93
N LEU A 138 -4.03 -4.85 11.60
CA LEU A 138 -3.55 -6.22 11.43
C LEU A 138 -2.82 -6.71 12.67
N TYR A 139 -3.20 -7.89 13.17
CA TYR A 139 -2.55 -8.58 14.27
C TYR A 139 -2.30 -10.04 13.89
N VAL A 140 -1.14 -10.32 13.30
CA VAL A 140 -0.70 -11.70 13.06
C VAL A 140 -0.33 -12.32 14.39
N VAL A 141 -1.02 -13.40 14.77
CA VAL A 141 -0.83 -14.09 16.05
C VAL A 141 -0.18 -15.46 15.90
N SER A 142 -0.25 -16.04 14.70
CA SER A 142 0.48 -17.26 14.33
C SER A 142 0.69 -17.31 12.81
N PRO A 143 1.51 -18.23 12.30
CA PRO A 143 1.72 -18.42 10.86
C PRO A 143 0.45 -18.77 10.09
N GLN A 144 -0.61 -19.21 10.77
CA GLN A 144 -1.87 -19.59 10.15
C GLN A 144 -3.02 -18.65 10.46
N ILE A 145 -2.91 -17.77 11.47
CA ILE A 145 -4.03 -16.95 11.93
C ILE A 145 -3.60 -15.48 12.08
N ALA A 146 -4.37 -14.60 11.47
CA ALA A 146 -4.34 -13.16 11.67
C ALA A 146 -5.69 -12.68 12.21
N ILE A 147 -5.65 -11.84 13.25
CA ILE A 147 -6.81 -11.12 13.76
C ILE A 147 -6.81 -9.74 13.14
N ILE A 148 -7.92 -9.34 12.52
CA ILE A 148 -8.03 -8.06 11.83
C ILE A 148 -9.17 -7.27 12.45
N LEU A 149 -8.91 -6.03 12.84
CA LEU A 149 -9.97 -5.08 13.13
C LEU A 149 -10.29 -4.34 11.84
N ARG A 150 -11.48 -4.60 11.28
CA ARG A 150 -11.92 -4.06 10.00
C ARG A 150 -12.92 -2.94 10.22
N SER A 151 -12.74 -1.83 9.52
CA SER A 151 -13.58 -0.65 9.68
C SER A 151 -15.05 -0.99 9.40
N ILE A 152 -15.97 -0.47 10.22
CA ILE A 152 -17.40 -0.63 10.00
C ILE A 152 -17.86 -0.06 8.64
N LEU A 153 -17.06 0.83 8.03
CA LEU A 153 -17.33 1.38 6.70
C LEU A 153 -17.30 0.31 5.60
N LEU A 154 -16.65 -0.83 5.86
CA LEU A 154 -16.54 -1.96 4.94
C LEU A 154 -17.60 -3.03 5.20
N ARG A 155 -18.55 -2.78 6.11
CA ARG A 155 -19.69 -3.69 6.31
C ARG A 155 -20.59 -3.68 5.05
N PRO A 156 -21.08 -4.84 4.59
CA PRO A 156 -21.94 -4.92 3.41
C PRO A 156 -23.14 -3.97 3.49
N GLU A 157 -23.79 -3.87 4.65
CA GLU A 157 -24.96 -3.02 4.86
C GLU A 157 -24.62 -1.52 4.73
N THR A 158 -23.37 -1.15 4.98
CA THR A 158 -22.88 0.23 4.80
C THR A 158 -22.49 0.50 3.34
N LEU A 159 -21.92 -0.50 2.66
CA LEU A 159 -21.51 -0.39 1.26
C LEU A 159 -22.72 -0.31 0.32
N GLU A 160 -23.76 -1.12 0.57
CA GLU A 160 -24.99 -1.14 -0.25
C GLU A 160 -25.79 0.16 -0.17
N ASN A 161 -25.77 0.83 0.99
CA ASN A 161 -26.49 2.09 1.21
C ASN A 161 -25.73 3.34 0.73
N ARG A 162 -24.48 3.20 0.25
CA ARG A 162 -23.69 4.32 -0.23
C ARG A 162 -24.03 4.62 -1.69
N ASN A 163 -24.90 5.60 -1.88
CA ASN A 163 -25.16 6.20 -3.19
C ASN A 163 -23.94 6.91 -3.79
N HIS A 164 -22.86 7.16 -3.03
CA HIS A 164 -21.65 7.86 -3.48
C HIS A 164 -20.37 7.08 -3.15
N SER A 165 -19.50 6.98 -4.15
CA SER A 165 -18.20 6.31 -4.14
C SER A 165 -17.24 6.97 -3.16
N VAL A 166 -17.29 6.57 -1.89
CA VAL A 166 -16.18 6.85 -0.97
C VAL A 166 -14.95 6.18 -1.56
N GLU A 167 -13.94 6.97 -1.90
CA GLU A 167 -12.68 6.45 -2.41
C GLU A 167 -12.04 5.60 -1.31
N LEU A 168 -11.97 4.28 -1.58
CA LEU A 168 -11.32 3.31 -0.74
C LEU A 168 -10.01 2.93 -1.38
N SER A 169 -8.91 3.11 -0.66
CA SER A 169 -7.60 2.63 -1.07
C SER A 169 -7.17 1.54 -0.10
N SER A 170 -7.15 0.28 -0.53
CA SER A 170 -6.70 -0.85 0.27
C SER A 170 -6.42 -2.06 -0.62
N ALA A 171 -5.41 -2.85 -0.25
CA ALA A 171 -5.08 -4.12 -0.88
C ALA A 171 -5.87 -5.30 -0.28
N LEU A 172 -6.76 -5.06 0.67
CA LEU A 172 -7.48 -6.07 1.45
C LEU A 172 -9.01 -5.93 1.37
N THR A 173 -9.51 -4.96 0.61
CA THR A 173 -10.95 -4.70 0.47
C THR A 173 -11.70 -5.82 -0.25
N ASP A 174 -11.02 -6.58 -1.10
CA ASP A 174 -11.55 -7.72 -1.85
C ASP A 174 -11.81 -8.98 -0.99
N ILE A 175 -11.23 -9.04 0.21
CA ILE A 175 -11.47 -10.15 1.14
C ILE A 175 -12.90 -10.02 1.66
N ASN A 176 -13.79 -10.93 1.28
CA ASN A 176 -15.16 -10.93 1.78
C ASN A 176 -15.21 -11.50 3.21
N GLN A 177 -15.68 -10.69 4.17
CA GLN A 177 -15.97 -11.17 5.51
C GLN A 177 -17.06 -10.33 6.17
N HIS A 178 -18.09 -11.02 6.65
CA HIS A 178 -19.18 -10.43 7.43
C HIS A 178 -18.75 -10.18 8.88
N PRO A 179 -19.39 -9.21 9.57
CA PRO A 179 -19.26 -9.05 11.01
C PRO A 179 -19.68 -10.33 11.75
N PRO A 180 -19.28 -10.50 13.03
CA PRO A 180 -19.71 -11.64 13.83
C PRO A 180 -21.23 -11.72 13.91
N THR A 181 -21.76 -12.95 13.92
CA THR A 181 -23.18 -13.18 14.14
C THR A 181 -23.48 -13.17 15.64
N PRO A 182 -24.26 -12.21 16.14
CA PRO A 182 -24.63 -12.18 17.54
C PRO A 182 -25.72 -13.20 17.85
N SER A 183 -25.69 -13.74 19.06
CA SER A 183 -26.79 -14.44 19.71
C SER A 183 -26.93 -13.81 21.08
N TYR A 184 -28.00 -13.04 21.23
CA TYR A 184 -28.24 -12.27 22.44
C TYR A 184 -28.76 -13.17 23.57
N ARG A 185 -28.73 -12.67 24.80
CA ARG A 185 -29.18 -13.39 26.00
C ARG A 185 -30.49 -14.15 25.84
N ASN A 186 -31.47 -13.57 25.14
CA ASN A 186 -32.79 -14.16 24.92
C ASN A 186 -32.83 -15.21 23.79
N GLY A 187 -31.69 -15.50 23.16
CA GLY A 187 -31.57 -16.39 22.01
C GLY A 187 -31.89 -15.73 20.66
N ASP A 188 -32.25 -14.44 20.66
CA ASP A 188 -32.53 -13.72 19.42
C ASP A 188 -31.23 -13.42 18.66
N LYS A 189 -31.35 -13.32 17.34
CA LYS A 189 -30.26 -12.92 16.44
C LYS A 189 -30.24 -11.43 16.14
N VAL A 190 -31.29 -10.72 16.53
CA VAL A 190 -31.48 -9.30 16.27
C VAL A 190 -32.03 -8.68 17.54
N LEU A 191 -31.41 -7.59 17.98
CA LEU A 191 -31.98 -6.77 19.02
C LEU A 191 -32.90 -5.73 18.39
N HIS A 192 -34.12 -5.63 18.93
CA HIS A 192 -35.07 -4.61 18.53
C HIS A 192 -35.02 -3.44 19.52
N TYR A 193 -34.55 -2.28 19.04
CA TYR A 193 -34.56 -1.03 19.80
C TYR A 193 -35.33 0.06 19.07
N ASN A 194 -35.92 0.96 19.85
CA ASN A 194 -36.68 2.09 19.32
C ASN A 194 -35.77 3.23 18.84
N ASN A 195 -34.55 3.34 19.38
CA ASN A 195 -33.58 4.38 19.07
C ASN A 195 -32.15 3.95 19.47
N GLU A 196 -31.15 4.73 19.06
CA GLU A 196 -29.72 4.53 19.36
C GLU A 196 -29.43 4.50 20.88
N ALA A 197 -30.10 5.36 21.66
CA ALA A 197 -29.86 5.46 23.10
C ALA A 197 -30.32 4.23 23.90
N ASP A 198 -31.35 3.52 23.42
CA ASP A 198 -31.79 2.26 24.01
C ASP A 198 -30.76 1.14 23.75
N PHE A 199 -30.15 1.13 22.55
CA PHE A 199 -29.06 0.21 22.24
C PHE A 199 -27.81 0.49 23.08
N ASP A 200 -27.41 1.77 23.21
CA ASP A 200 -26.26 2.15 24.04
C ASP A 200 -26.47 1.76 25.51
N ARG A 201 -27.70 1.92 26.03
CA ARG A 201 -28.05 1.49 27.38
C ARG A 201 -27.91 -0.01 27.56
N TYR A 202 -28.35 -0.80 26.58
CA TYR A 202 -28.19 -2.25 26.61
C TYR A 202 -26.72 -2.66 26.62
N ARG A 203 -25.90 -2.11 25.71
CA ARG A 203 -24.46 -2.38 25.65
C ARG A 203 -23.72 -2.03 26.94
N ALA A 204 -24.19 -1.01 27.67
CA ALA A 204 -23.68 -0.59 28.97
C ALA A 204 -24.25 -1.38 30.16
N SER A 205 -25.04 -2.42 29.92
CA SER A 205 -25.71 -3.23 30.94
C SER A 205 -25.08 -4.61 31.09
N LYS A 206 -25.24 -5.22 32.26
CA LYS A 206 -24.80 -6.60 32.51
C LYS A 206 -25.47 -7.63 31.59
N GLU A 207 -26.62 -7.32 31.00
CA GLU A 207 -27.32 -8.25 30.11
C GLU A 207 -26.48 -8.56 28.86
N ALA A 208 -25.73 -7.57 28.36
CA ALA A 208 -24.84 -7.74 27.22
C ALA A 208 -23.63 -8.64 27.51
N GLU A 209 -23.34 -8.95 28.78
CA GLU A 209 -22.28 -9.89 29.17
C GLU A 209 -22.64 -11.34 28.79
N GLU A 210 -23.94 -11.65 28.75
CA GLU A 210 -24.44 -12.97 28.39
C GLU A 210 -24.54 -13.16 26.86
N ASP A 211 -24.23 -12.12 26.07
CA ASP A 211 -24.22 -12.20 24.62
C ASP A 211 -23.09 -13.07 24.09
N THR A 212 -23.37 -13.83 23.05
CA THR A 212 -22.38 -14.65 22.37
C THR A 212 -22.22 -14.20 20.92
N PHE A 213 -21.00 -14.27 20.41
CA PHE A 213 -20.66 -13.83 19.07
C PHE A 213 -19.95 -14.97 18.33
N ALA A 214 -20.55 -15.42 17.23
CA ALA A 214 -19.96 -16.41 16.35
C ALA A 214 -19.12 -15.72 15.28
N PHE A 215 -17.82 -16.02 15.26
CA PHE A 215 -16.87 -15.48 14.29
C PHE A 215 -16.58 -16.51 13.19
N GLN A 216 -16.76 -16.10 11.94
CA GLN A 216 -16.30 -16.89 10.80
C GLN A 216 -14.78 -16.74 10.67
N ILE A 217 -14.09 -17.87 10.48
CA ILE A 217 -12.68 -17.89 10.07
C ILE A 217 -12.63 -17.95 8.55
N THR A 218 -12.18 -16.88 7.91
CA THR A 218 -12.07 -16.81 6.45
C THR A 218 -10.71 -17.31 6.02
N MET A 219 -10.68 -18.38 5.23
CA MET A 219 -9.46 -18.84 4.57
C MET A 219 -9.16 -17.92 3.39
N LEU A 220 -7.95 -17.38 3.37
CA LEU A 220 -7.51 -16.47 2.33
C LEU A 220 -7.05 -17.23 1.08
N THR A 221 -7.05 -16.53 -0.05
CA THR A 221 -6.30 -16.98 -1.23
C THR A 221 -4.79 -16.75 -1.03
N PRO A 222 -3.93 -17.39 -1.84
CA PRO A 222 -2.49 -17.12 -1.78
C PRO A 222 -2.18 -15.65 -2.01
N SER A 223 -2.81 -14.99 -3.00
CA SER A 223 -2.60 -13.57 -3.27
C SER A 223 -2.96 -12.67 -2.07
N GLN A 224 -4.07 -12.95 -1.39
CA GLN A 224 -4.48 -12.24 -0.18
C GLN A 224 -3.51 -12.47 0.99
N THR A 225 -3.01 -13.71 1.14
CA THR A 225 -1.98 -14.02 2.15
C THR A 225 -0.71 -13.22 1.90
N HIS A 226 -0.25 -13.13 0.64
CA HIS A 226 0.91 -12.31 0.29
C HIS A 226 0.65 -10.82 0.41
N ALA A 227 -0.58 -10.33 0.21
CA ALA A 227 -0.92 -8.93 0.44
C ALA A 227 -0.70 -8.55 1.92
N ILE A 228 -1.11 -9.42 2.84
CA ILE A 228 -0.85 -9.25 4.29
C ILE A 228 0.66 -9.26 4.58
N ASN A 229 1.37 -10.26 4.06
CA ASN A 229 2.82 -10.33 4.23
C ASN A 229 3.53 -9.11 3.64
N ALA A 230 3.05 -8.58 2.51
CA ALA A 230 3.61 -7.38 1.90
C ALA A 230 3.45 -6.14 2.80
N ILE A 231 2.34 -6.00 3.52
CA ILE A 231 2.16 -4.93 4.51
C ILE A 231 3.21 -5.05 5.63
N ILE A 232 3.45 -6.27 6.11
CA ILE A 232 4.44 -6.54 7.16
C ILE A 232 5.87 -6.26 6.66
N LEU A 233 6.19 -6.71 5.44
CA LEU A 233 7.47 -6.44 4.80
C LEU A 233 7.68 -4.94 4.55
N LYS A 234 6.67 -4.20 4.08
CA LYS A 234 6.77 -2.73 3.94
C LYS A 234 7.16 -2.06 5.26
N ASN A 235 6.64 -2.55 6.39
CA ASN A 235 6.85 -1.95 7.70
C ASN A 235 8.06 -2.49 8.49
N THR A 236 8.78 -3.46 7.93
CA THR A 236 10.01 -3.98 8.54
C THR A 236 11.15 -2.97 8.38
N ARG A 237 12.03 -2.79 9.37
CA ARG A 237 13.23 -1.94 9.25
C ARG A 237 14.34 -2.63 8.43
N PRO A 238 15.28 -1.89 7.81
CA PRO A 238 16.42 -2.48 7.12
C PRO A 238 17.30 -3.39 7.97
N THR A 239 17.52 -3.02 9.22
CA THR A 239 18.27 -3.82 10.20
C THR A 239 17.35 -4.70 11.07
N GLY A 240 16.14 -4.96 10.58
CA GLY A 240 15.09 -5.69 11.27
C GLY A 240 15.24 -7.21 11.25
N TYR A 241 14.22 -7.89 11.77
CA TYR A 241 14.07 -9.33 11.63
C TYR A 241 12.70 -9.69 11.06
N VAL A 242 12.65 -10.79 10.32
CA VAL A 242 11.43 -11.43 9.88
C VAL A 242 11.43 -12.85 10.43
N THR A 243 10.33 -13.26 11.05
CA THR A 243 10.15 -14.59 11.62
C THR A 243 9.12 -15.35 10.78
N PHE A 244 9.46 -16.58 10.43
CA PHE A 244 8.69 -17.47 9.56
C PHE A 244 9.00 -18.93 9.93
N ILE A 245 8.15 -19.90 9.55
CA ILE A 245 8.41 -21.32 9.80
C ILE A 245 9.05 -21.97 8.57
N SER A 246 8.48 -21.73 7.38
CA SER A 246 8.89 -22.40 6.16
C SER A 246 9.81 -21.51 5.33
N LYS A 247 11.04 -21.98 5.07
CA LYS A 247 11.96 -21.29 4.15
C LYS A 247 11.36 -21.15 2.76
N ASP A 248 10.65 -22.16 2.29
CA ASP A 248 10.05 -22.17 0.95
C ASP A 248 8.90 -21.15 0.87
N ALA A 249 8.03 -21.09 1.89
CA ALA A 249 6.94 -20.12 1.94
C ALA A 249 7.47 -18.68 2.09
N MET A 250 8.53 -18.50 2.88
CA MET A 250 9.20 -17.20 3.00
C MET A 250 9.88 -16.79 1.69
N LEU A 251 10.56 -17.71 1.00
CA LEU A 251 11.17 -17.45 -0.30
C LEU A 251 10.11 -17.01 -1.32
N ASN A 252 9.01 -17.75 -1.42
CA ASN A 252 7.87 -17.41 -2.27
C ASN A 252 7.28 -16.03 -1.91
N THR A 253 7.09 -15.77 -0.61
CA THR A 253 6.61 -14.47 -0.11
C THR A 253 7.56 -13.32 -0.48
N THR A 254 8.87 -13.48 -0.29
CA THR A 254 9.85 -12.46 -0.67
C THR A 254 9.88 -12.26 -2.18
N ARG A 255 9.83 -13.33 -2.97
CA ARG A 255 9.75 -13.23 -4.44
C ARG A 255 8.55 -12.41 -4.89
N LYS A 256 7.36 -12.75 -4.41
CA LYS A 256 6.12 -12.02 -4.74
C LYS A 256 6.13 -10.59 -4.23
N PHE A 257 6.74 -10.35 -3.07
CA PHE A 257 6.91 -8.99 -2.55
C PHE A 257 7.80 -8.15 -3.47
N CYS A 258 8.97 -8.68 -3.84
CA CYS A 258 10.00 -8.00 -4.61
C CYS A 258 9.66 -7.86 -6.10
N SER A 259 8.86 -8.78 -6.65
CA SER A 259 8.36 -8.66 -8.02
C SER A 259 7.28 -7.59 -8.16
N HIS A 260 6.71 -7.13 -7.05
CA HIS A 260 5.72 -6.07 -7.06
C HIS A 260 6.36 -4.70 -7.31
N PHE A 261 5.88 -3.97 -8.34
CA PHE A 261 6.47 -2.70 -8.81
C PHE A 261 6.69 -1.67 -7.69
N PHE A 262 5.69 -1.37 -6.86
CA PHE A 262 5.84 -0.42 -5.74
C PHE A 262 6.78 -0.87 -4.61
N ASN A 263 7.19 -2.14 -4.59
CA ASN A 263 8.13 -2.65 -3.60
C ASN A 263 9.56 -2.75 -4.14
N PHE A 264 9.79 -2.38 -5.39
CA PHE A 264 11.07 -2.48 -6.07
C PHE A 264 12.22 -1.87 -5.25
N PHE A 265 12.04 -0.64 -4.76
CA PHE A 265 13.02 0.07 -3.94
C PHE A 265 13.24 -0.50 -2.55
N ARG A 266 12.34 -1.36 -2.10
CA ARG A 266 12.45 -2.04 -0.81
C ARG A 266 13.23 -3.35 -0.94
N PHE A 267 13.62 -3.72 -2.16
CA PHE A 267 14.43 -4.89 -2.42
C PHE A 267 15.76 -4.90 -1.67
N PRO A 268 16.56 -3.82 -1.63
CA PRO A 268 17.87 -3.85 -0.97
C PRO A 268 17.79 -4.26 0.50
N LYS A 269 16.63 -4.04 1.11
CA LYS A 269 16.30 -4.46 2.47
C LYS A 269 16.31 -5.98 2.69
N TYR A 270 16.10 -6.76 1.64
CA TYR A 270 15.94 -8.21 1.69
C TYR A 270 17.04 -8.96 0.93
N GLU A 271 18.03 -8.24 0.41
CA GLU A 271 19.15 -8.84 -0.30
C GLU A 271 19.92 -9.85 0.53
N LEU A 272 20.12 -9.58 1.83
CA LEU A 272 20.79 -10.52 2.71
C LEU A 272 19.91 -11.73 3.06
N LEU A 273 18.57 -11.56 3.03
CA LEU A 273 17.64 -12.62 3.37
C LEU A 273 17.57 -13.69 2.27
N LEU A 274 17.54 -13.29 1.00
CA LEU A 274 17.35 -14.19 -0.13
C LEU A 274 18.42 -15.29 -0.28
N PRO A 275 19.74 -15.03 -0.10
CA PRO A 275 20.75 -16.07 -0.04
C PRO A 275 20.54 -17.06 1.12
N HIS A 276 19.99 -16.60 2.26
CA HIS A 276 19.68 -17.50 3.39
C HIS A 276 18.44 -18.36 3.17
N LEU A 277 17.49 -17.86 2.38
CA LEU A 277 16.27 -18.57 2.00
C LEU A 277 16.51 -19.56 0.88
N THR A 278 17.45 -19.27 -0.02
CA THR A 278 17.87 -20.20 -1.05
C THR A 278 18.96 -21.13 -0.54
N LYS A 279 19.09 -22.31 -1.16
CA LYS A 279 20.20 -23.24 -0.85
C LYS A 279 21.55 -22.75 -1.41
N PHE A 280 21.64 -21.50 -1.88
CA PHE A 280 22.88 -20.93 -2.39
C PHE A 280 23.81 -20.61 -1.21
N TYR A 281 24.82 -21.46 -1.02
CA TYR A 281 25.97 -21.16 -0.19
C TYR A 281 26.80 -20.07 -0.89
N CYS A 282 26.35 -18.82 -0.87
CA CYS A 282 27.26 -17.71 -1.06
C CYS A 282 28.17 -17.69 0.18
N SER A 283 29.49 -17.84 -0.03
CA SER A 283 30.52 -17.64 0.99
C SER A 283 30.21 -16.40 1.83
N PRO A 284 30.53 -16.39 3.14
CA PRO A 284 30.05 -15.39 4.09
C PRO A 284 30.21 -14.00 3.50
N LEU A 285 29.07 -13.36 3.21
CA LEU A 285 29.01 -12.01 2.67
C LEU A 285 29.70 -11.09 3.69
N SER A 286 30.95 -10.73 3.41
CA SER A 286 31.56 -9.54 3.96
C SER A 286 30.57 -8.39 3.76
N ARG A 287 30.39 -7.52 4.76
CA ARG A 287 29.45 -6.38 4.79
C ARG A 287 29.70 -5.33 3.67
N GLY A 288 29.73 -5.74 2.42
CA GLY A 288 29.90 -4.93 1.23
C GLY A 288 28.68 -5.09 0.32
N HIS A 289 28.44 -4.07 -0.49
CA HIS A 289 27.43 -4.10 -1.54
C HIS A 289 27.64 -5.31 -2.44
N PHE A 290 26.55 -5.98 -2.85
CA PHE A 290 26.63 -7.03 -3.86
C PHE A 290 27.25 -6.47 -5.14
N THR A 291 28.08 -7.28 -5.78
CA THR A 291 28.59 -7.01 -7.12
C THR A 291 27.46 -7.19 -8.14
N ARG A 292 27.63 -6.61 -9.33
CA ARG A 292 26.68 -6.76 -10.44
C ARG A 292 26.36 -8.23 -10.75
N ASP A 293 27.36 -9.09 -10.79
CA ASP A 293 27.19 -10.51 -11.10
C ASP A 293 26.33 -11.22 -10.04
N GLN A 294 26.52 -10.86 -8.76
CA GLN A 294 25.69 -11.40 -7.68
C GLN A 294 24.25 -10.88 -7.74
N TYR A 295 24.01 -9.67 -8.24
CA TYR A 295 22.67 -9.17 -8.47
C TYR A 295 21.97 -9.88 -9.62
N ASP A 296 22.67 -10.17 -10.71
CA ASP A 296 22.10 -10.91 -11.83
C ASP A 296 21.75 -12.36 -11.41
N GLU A 297 22.60 -12.99 -10.58
CA GLU A 297 22.30 -14.28 -9.94
C GLU A 297 21.08 -14.19 -9.01
N LEU A 298 21.01 -13.16 -8.16
CA LEU A 298 19.88 -12.94 -7.25
C LEU A 298 18.57 -12.65 -8.01
N ALA A 299 18.65 -11.89 -9.10
CA ALA A 299 17.52 -11.62 -9.98
C ALA A 299 17.00 -12.93 -10.62
N SER A 300 17.90 -13.82 -11.05
CA SER A 300 17.51 -15.14 -11.56
C SER A 300 16.83 -16.02 -10.51
N VAL A 301 17.17 -15.82 -9.22
CA VAL A 301 16.48 -16.46 -8.11
C VAL A 301 15.09 -15.89 -7.91
N ILE A 302 14.88 -14.58 -8.10
CA ILE A 302 13.60 -13.93 -7.80
C ILE A 302 12.60 -14.11 -8.92
N PHE A 303 13.10 -14.01 -10.14
CA PHE A 303 12.31 -13.98 -11.35
C PHE A 303 12.52 -15.27 -12.13
N ASP A 304 11.45 -16.04 -12.28
CA ASP A 304 11.48 -17.28 -13.06
C ASP A 304 11.74 -17.00 -14.56
N ASN A 305 11.49 -15.77 -15.03
CA ASN A 305 11.74 -15.32 -16.39
C ASN A 305 13.04 -14.48 -16.48
N CYS A 306 13.98 -14.91 -17.32
CA CYS A 306 15.24 -14.18 -17.59
C CYS A 306 14.99 -12.73 -18.04
N THR A 307 13.90 -12.46 -18.76
CA THR A 307 13.54 -11.10 -19.16
C THR A 307 13.12 -10.24 -17.98
N ASP A 308 12.38 -10.79 -17.02
CA ASP A 308 12.01 -10.07 -15.80
C ASP A 308 13.25 -9.71 -14.97
N ALA A 309 14.22 -10.63 -14.90
CA ALA A 309 15.52 -10.36 -14.28
C ALA A 309 16.29 -9.25 -15.01
N LYS A 310 16.29 -9.22 -16.35
CA LYS A 310 16.91 -8.13 -17.15
C LYS A 310 16.22 -6.79 -16.92
N ILE A 311 14.88 -6.75 -16.92
CA ILE A 311 14.10 -5.55 -16.63
C ILE A 311 14.45 -5.04 -15.24
N TRP A 312 14.49 -5.94 -14.26
CA TRP A 312 14.82 -5.60 -12.89
C TRP A 312 16.25 -5.04 -12.74
N SER A 313 17.24 -5.70 -13.35
CA SER A 313 18.65 -5.28 -13.35
C SER A 313 18.82 -3.89 -13.99
N LEU A 314 18.10 -3.63 -15.09
CA LEU A 314 18.10 -2.32 -15.75
C LEU A 314 17.41 -1.24 -14.90
N LEU A 315 16.22 -1.51 -14.35
CA LEU A 315 15.50 -0.57 -13.48
C LEU A 315 16.38 -0.16 -12.30
N ARG A 316 17.09 -1.13 -11.71
CA ARG A 316 17.95 -0.86 -10.56
C ARG A 316 19.11 0.02 -10.95
N SER A 317 19.76 -0.32 -12.06
CA SER A 317 20.89 0.44 -12.55
C SER A 317 20.50 1.87 -12.98
N ILE A 318 19.24 2.10 -13.33
CA ILE A 318 18.68 3.44 -13.58
C ILE A 318 18.50 4.20 -12.25
N VAL A 319 17.96 3.54 -11.22
CA VAL A 319 17.73 4.13 -9.89
C VAL A 319 19.03 4.45 -9.17
N ASP A 320 19.99 3.52 -9.21
CA ASP A 320 21.30 3.66 -8.57
C ASP A 320 22.26 4.57 -9.38
N GLU A 321 21.77 5.18 -10.47
CA GLU A 321 22.55 5.98 -11.44
C GLU A 321 23.82 5.25 -11.95
N ALA A 322 23.81 3.92 -11.94
CA ALA A 322 24.95 3.10 -12.32
C ALA A 322 25.22 3.12 -13.83
N PHE A 323 24.22 3.46 -14.65
CA PHE A 323 24.38 3.67 -16.09
C PHE A 323 24.21 5.13 -16.50
N ASN A 324 25.23 5.64 -17.21
CA ASN A 324 25.14 6.90 -17.92
C ASN A 324 24.40 6.70 -19.24
N PHE A 325 23.16 7.18 -19.31
CA PHE A 325 22.41 7.28 -20.57
C PHE A 325 22.69 8.63 -21.21
N THR A 326 22.88 8.62 -22.54
CA THR A 326 23.08 9.85 -23.32
C THR A 326 21.85 10.76 -23.34
N SER A 327 20.67 10.19 -23.10
CA SER A 327 19.43 10.94 -22.92
C SER A 327 18.35 10.13 -22.19
N GLU A 328 17.30 10.83 -21.77
CA GLU A 328 16.08 10.22 -21.23
C GLU A 328 15.37 9.32 -22.26
N TYR A 329 15.49 9.64 -23.55
CA TYR A 329 14.96 8.80 -24.63
C TYR A 329 15.70 7.47 -24.70
N ASN A 330 17.03 7.50 -24.64
CA ASN A 330 17.85 6.28 -24.63
C ASN A 330 17.49 5.36 -23.45
N LYS A 331 17.30 5.96 -22.27
CA LYS A 331 16.87 5.26 -21.04
C LYS A 331 15.51 4.57 -21.25
N ALA A 332 14.52 5.32 -21.74
CA ALA A 332 13.18 4.81 -22.00
C ALA A 332 13.14 3.76 -23.15
N TYR A 333 13.92 3.97 -24.21
CA TYR A 333 14.00 3.08 -25.37
C TYR A 333 14.53 1.69 -24.99
N ARG A 334 15.59 1.63 -24.18
CA ARG A 334 16.13 0.36 -23.68
C ARG A 334 15.09 -0.43 -22.87
N MET A 335 14.35 0.25 -22.00
CA MET A 335 13.28 -0.37 -21.23
C MET A 335 12.09 -0.79 -22.09
N PHE A 336 11.72 0.03 -23.08
CA PHE A 336 10.69 -0.29 -24.07
C PHE A 336 11.00 -1.58 -24.82
N LEU A 337 12.24 -1.78 -25.26
CA LEU A 337 12.65 -3.01 -25.93
C LEU A 337 12.43 -4.22 -25.03
N LEU A 338 12.96 -4.20 -23.81
CA LEU A 338 12.77 -5.30 -22.86
C LEU A 338 11.29 -5.61 -22.59
N CYS A 339 10.44 -4.58 -22.50
CA CYS A 339 9.01 -4.76 -22.26
C CYS A 339 8.23 -5.26 -23.50
N SER A 340 8.75 -5.07 -24.72
CA SER A 340 7.97 -5.23 -25.96
C SER A 340 8.44 -6.35 -26.88
N THR A 341 9.69 -6.83 -26.76
CA THR A 341 10.30 -7.70 -27.78
C THR A 341 10.46 -9.17 -27.39
N GLU A 342 10.20 -9.53 -26.14
CA GLU A 342 10.52 -10.87 -25.61
C GLU A 342 9.29 -11.79 -25.60
N SER A 343 9.50 -13.06 -25.99
CA SER A 343 8.49 -14.13 -25.94
C SER A 343 9.03 -15.28 -25.09
N PRO A 344 8.34 -15.67 -23.99
CA PRO A 344 7.07 -15.15 -23.51
C PRO A 344 7.17 -13.70 -22.98
N PRO A 345 6.06 -12.94 -23.00
CA PRO A 345 6.04 -11.57 -22.47
C PRO A 345 6.52 -11.55 -21.02
N PRO A 346 7.33 -10.54 -20.63
CA PRO A 346 7.74 -10.38 -19.25
C PRO A 346 6.52 -10.28 -18.33
N THR A 347 6.60 -11.01 -17.21
CA THR A 347 5.56 -11.12 -16.19
C THR A 347 5.79 -10.14 -15.04
N CYS A 348 6.88 -9.38 -15.06
CA CYS A 348 7.10 -8.34 -14.07
C CYS A 348 6.03 -7.23 -14.19
N ILE A 349 5.65 -6.67 -13.03
CA ILE A 349 4.57 -5.68 -12.97
C ILE A 349 4.89 -4.43 -13.80
N PHE A 350 6.16 -4.05 -13.95
CA PHE A 350 6.56 -2.93 -14.82
C PHE A 350 6.10 -3.17 -16.26
N ALA A 351 6.42 -4.34 -16.82
CA ALA A 351 6.04 -4.71 -18.17
C ALA A 351 4.53 -4.90 -18.32
N GLU A 352 3.85 -5.43 -17.31
CA GLU A 352 2.39 -5.57 -17.31
C GLU A 352 1.70 -4.20 -17.30
N ARG A 353 2.12 -3.28 -16.43
CA ARG A 353 1.58 -1.91 -16.39
C ARG A 353 1.87 -1.16 -17.69
N TYR A 354 3.07 -1.31 -18.25
CA TYR A 354 3.38 -0.80 -19.59
C TYR A 354 2.41 -1.37 -20.64
N ARG A 355 2.18 -2.69 -20.68
CA ARG A 355 1.27 -3.35 -21.63
C ARG A 355 -0.18 -2.88 -21.47
N GLN A 356 -0.65 -2.73 -20.24
CA GLN A 356 -1.99 -2.21 -19.96
C GLN A 356 -2.13 -0.78 -20.48
N VAL A 357 -1.20 0.09 -20.11
CA VAL A 357 -1.24 1.51 -20.46
C VAL A 357 -1.09 1.71 -21.98
N ILE A 358 -0.17 0.99 -22.64
CA ILE A 358 0.00 1.10 -24.09
C ILE A 358 -1.23 0.58 -24.85
N SER A 359 -1.85 -0.52 -24.39
CA SER A 359 -3.07 -1.06 -24.98
C SER A 359 -4.22 -0.05 -24.88
N THR A 360 -4.45 0.51 -23.69
CA THR A 360 -5.46 1.55 -23.49
C THR A 360 -5.17 2.79 -24.35
N SER A 361 -3.93 3.28 -24.34
CA SER A 361 -3.54 4.49 -25.07
C SER A 361 -3.73 4.34 -26.58
N THR A 362 -3.27 3.22 -27.16
CA THR A 362 -3.40 2.96 -28.60
C THR A 362 -4.84 2.69 -29.00
N GLY A 363 -5.65 2.07 -28.15
CA GLY A 363 -7.09 1.94 -28.32
C GLY A 363 -7.79 3.30 -28.38
N SER A 364 -7.55 4.16 -27.40
CA SER A 364 -8.09 5.53 -27.36
C SER A 364 -7.67 6.36 -28.58
N MET A 365 -6.39 6.29 -28.97
CA MET A 365 -5.87 6.98 -30.15
C MET A 365 -6.56 6.53 -31.44
N THR A 366 -6.82 5.23 -31.59
CA THR A 366 -7.53 4.70 -32.76
C THR A 366 -8.94 5.29 -32.86
N GLY A 367 -9.62 5.47 -31.72
CA GLY A 367 -10.90 6.17 -31.66
C GLY A 367 -10.81 7.64 -32.05
N VAL A 368 -9.82 8.38 -31.54
CA VAL A 368 -9.69 9.83 -31.77
C VAL A 368 -9.22 10.16 -33.19
N PHE A 369 -8.26 9.41 -33.73
CA PHE A 369 -7.68 9.72 -35.05
C PHE A 369 -8.52 9.24 -36.22
N GLY A 370 -9.58 8.46 -35.96
CA GLY A 370 -10.37 7.82 -37.00
C GLY A 370 -9.57 6.83 -37.86
N PRO A 371 -10.20 6.28 -38.91
CA PRO A 371 -9.53 5.34 -39.81
C PRO A 371 -8.38 6.04 -40.57
N PRO A 372 -7.26 5.34 -40.83
CA PRO A 372 -6.16 5.90 -41.61
C PRO A 372 -6.62 6.25 -43.04
N PRO A 373 -6.03 7.28 -43.68
CA PRO A 373 -6.29 7.57 -45.09
C PRO A 373 -6.05 6.33 -45.96
N ARG A 374 -6.84 6.11 -47.02
CA ARG A 374 -6.70 4.94 -47.90
C ARG A 374 -5.31 4.81 -48.54
N THR A 375 -4.59 5.91 -48.66
CA THR A 375 -3.23 5.97 -49.19
C THR A 375 -2.16 5.56 -48.17
N LEU A 376 -2.51 5.54 -46.89
CA LEU A 376 -1.60 5.24 -45.81
C LEU A 376 -1.51 3.73 -45.60
N ARG A 377 -0.32 3.17 -45.87
CA ARG A 377 -0.03 1.76 -45.61
C ARG A 377 0.74 1.62 -44.29
N PRO A 378 0.37 0.66 -43.42
CA PRO A 378 1.18 0.31 -42.25
C PRO A 378 2.61 -0.08 -42.66
N GLN A 379 3.59 0.32 -41.86
CA GLN A 379 5.01 0.06 -42.05
C GLN A 379 5.54 -0.77 -40.87
N PRO A 380 5.25 -2.08 -40.82
CA PRO A 380 5.60 -2.91 -39.66
C PRO A 380 7.12 -3.01 -39.43
N SER A 381 7.92 -2.82 -40.47
CA SER A 381 9.38 -2.84 -40.43
C SER A 381 10.01 -1.55 -39.91
N LEU A 382 9.24 -0.48 -39.69
CA LEU A 382 9.77 0.80 -39.24
C LEU A 382 10.28 0.67 -37.80
N LYS A 383 11.55 1.05 -37.59
CA LYS A 383 12.23 1.00 -36.30
C LYS A 383 12.56 2.41 -35.83
N LEU A 384 12.38 2.64 -34.54
CA LEU A 384 12.84 3.86 -33.90
C LEU A 384 14.38 3.86 -33.85
N VAL A 385 15.00 5.04 -33.93
CA VAL A 385 16.44 5.17 -33.74
C VAL A 385 16.83 4.75 -32.33
N GLU A 386 17.98 4.07 -32.20
CA GLU A 386 18.45 3.60 -30.90
C GLU A 386 18.91 4.72 -29.96
N THR A 387 19.33 5.86 -30.51
CA THR A 387 19.89 6.97 -29.75
C THR A 387 19.30 8.30 -30.18
N LEU A 388 19.13 9.20 -29.22
CA LEU A 388 18.66 10.55 -29.45
C LEU A 388 19.40 11.51 -28.51
N PRO A 389 19.92 12.66 -28.97
CA PRO A 389 20.56 13.65 -28.11
C PRO A 389 19.63 14.18 -27.01
N GLN A 390 20.17 14.59 -25.87
CA GLN A 390 19.36 15.07 -24.73
C GLN A 390 18.40 16.21 -25.09
N GLN A 391 18.84 17.17 -25.90
CA GLN A 391 18.00 18.30 -26.32
C GLN A 391 16.79 17.84 -27.15
N GLU A 392 17.02 16.92 -28.08
CA GLU A 392 16.00 16.32 -28.94
C GLU A 392 15.06 15.41 -28.14
N SER A 393 15.60 14.62 -27.22
CA SER A 393 14.84 13.83 -26.24
C SER A 393 13.88 14.69 -25.42
N ASN A 394 14.35 15.82 -24.87
CA ASN A 394 13.52 16.73 -24.08
C ASN A 394 12.39 17.35 -24.91
N ALA A 395 12.69 17.77 -26.13
CA ALA A 395 11.69 18.30 -27.04
C ALA A 395 10.63 17.24 -27.40
N LEU A 396 11.07 16.02 -27.72
CA LEU A 396 10.20 14.90 -28.06
C LEU A 396 9.22 14.57 -26.93
N PHE A 397 9.71 14.37 -25.70
CA PHE A 397 8.84 14.08 -24.56
C PHE A 397 7.88 15.23 -24.26
N LYS A 398 8.31 16.48 -24.35
CA LYS A 398 7.43 17.64 -24.15
C LYS A 398 6.30 17.71 -25.17
N VAL A 399 6.60 17.47 -26.45
CA VAL A 399 5.58 17.43 -27.52
C VAL A 399 4.61 16.27 -27.29
N MET A 400 5.13 15.08 -26.98
CA MET A 400 4.31 13.90 -26.76
C MET A 400 3.42 14.03 -25.52
N SER A 401 3.93 14.49 -24.39
CA SER A 401 3.12 14.71 -23.19
C SER A 401 2.00 15.71 -23.43
N ASN A 402 2.26 16.81 -24.14
CA ASN A 402 1.23 17.78 -24.50
C ASN A 402 0.17 17.19 -25.44
N MET A 403 0.59 16.37 -26.41
CA MET A 403 -0.32 15.68 -27.31
C MET A 403 -1.20 14.68 -26.55
N LEU A 404 -0.63 13.87 -25.67
CA LEU A 404 -1.35 12.89 -24.87
C LEU A 404 -2.34 13.56 -23.91
N ALA A 405 -1.95 14.64 -23.25
CA ALA A 405 -2.85 15.43 -22.41
C ALA A 405 -4.07 15.96 -23.18
N ARG A 406 -3.87 16.44 -24.42
CA ARG A 406 -4.98 16.89 -25.29
C ARG A 406 -5.91 15.75 -25.75
N LEU A 407 -5.42 14.52 -25.73
CA LEU A 407 -6.22 13.33 -26.04
C LEU A 407 -6.94 12.77 -24.80
N GLY A 408 -6.87 13.46 -23.65
CA GLY A 408 -7.41 12.96 -22.38
C GLY A 408 -6.59 11.83 -21.77
N LEU A 409 -5.42 11.52 -22.34
CA LEU A 409 -4.46 10.56 -21.83
C LEU A 409 -3.51 11.30 -20.89
N VAL A 410 -4.05 11.80 -19.78
CA VAL A 410 -3.24 12.39 -18.71
C VAL A 410 -2.71 11.24 -17.87
N PHE A 411 -1.39 11.13 -17.81
CA PHE A 411 -0.77 10.33 -16.78
C PHE A 411 -0.86 11.12 -15.47
N GLU A 412 -1.88 10.81 -14.67
CA GLU A 412 -2.03 11.43 -13.36
C GLU A 412 -0.77 11.16 -12.54
N LYS A 413 -0.15 12.24 -12.07
CA LYS A 413 0.88 12.11 -11.03
C LYS A 413 0.20 11.47 -9.85
N THR A 414 0.68 10.30 -9.45
CA THR A 414 0.16 9.66 -8.25
C THR A 414 0.67 10.48 -7.07
N ASP A 415 -0.24 11.22 -6.41
CA ASP A 415 0.11 11.98 -5.22
C ASP A 415 0.49 11.05 -4.07
N GLY A 416 1.43 11.49 -3.23
CA GLY A 416 1.87 10.72 -2.05
C GLY A 416 2.90 9.61 -2.34
N LEU A 417 3.40 9.50 -3.57
CA LEU A 417 4.53 8.61 -3.88
C LEU A 417 5.83 9.11 -3.21
N SER A 418 6.66 8.16 -2.78
CA SER A 418 8.05 8.47 -2.44
C SER A 418 8.84 8.99 -3.65
N PRO A 419 9.95 9.73 -3.47
CA PRO A 419 10.75 10.25 -4.58
C PRO A 419 11.15 9.18 -5.60
N ASP A 420 11.50 8.01 -5.08
CA ASP A 420 11.84 6.81 -5.82
C ASP A 420 10.65 6.29 -6.66
N GLU A 421 9.48 6.11 -6.04
CA GLU A 421 8.27 5.68 -6.75
C GLU A 421 7.86 6.69 -7.84
N ALA A 422 7.99 7.99 -7.57
CA ALA A 422 7.73 9.03 -8.55
C ALA A 422 8.70 8.95 -9.75
N ALA A 423 9.98 8.62 -9.51
CA ALA A 423 10.97 8.45 -10.57
C ALA A 423 10.65 7.24 -11.47
N LEU A 424 10.17 6.12 -10.90
CA LEU A 424 9.75 4.97 -11.70
C LEU A 424 8.45 5.23 -12.48
N ASP A 425 7.51 5.95 -11.88
CA ASP A 425 6.27 6.33 -12.56
C ASP A 425 6.57 7.28 -13.75
N GLU A 426 7.48 8.24 -13.55
CA GLU A 426 7.99 9.09 -14.63
C GLU A 426 8.72 8.28 -15.72
N LEU A 427 9.57 7.31 -15.33
CA LEU A 427 10.23 6.41 -16.27
C LEU A 427 9.20 5.62 -17.08
N LEU A 428 8.19 5.03 -16.42
CA LEU A 428 7.12 4.28 -17.08
C LEU A 428 6.40 5.16 -18.11
N HIS A 429 6.09 6.42 -17.78
CA HIS A 429 5.47 7.36 -18.74
C HIS A 429 6.34 7.58 -19.97
N LYS A 430 7.66 7.77 -19.78
CA LYS A 430 8.60 7.91 -20.91
C LYS A 430 8.67 6.63 -21.75
N VAL A 431 8.67 5.45 -21.12
CA VAL A 431 8.63 4.15 -21.82
C VAL A 431 7.36 3.98 -22.63
N VAL A 432 6.21 4.37 -22.07
CA VAL A 432 4.93 4.38 -22.79
C VAL A 432 4.96 5.33 -23.98
N VAL A 433 5.51 6.54 -23.82
CA VAL A 433 5.67 7.48 -24.94
C VAL A 433 6.49 6.87 -26.08
N VAL A 434 7.60 6.19 -25.77
CA VAL A 434 8.40 5.48 -26.78
C VAL A 434 7.58 4.36 -27.43
N GLY A 435 6.81 3.59 -26.66
CA GLY A 435 5.90 2.57 -27.20
C GLY A 435 4.85 3.15 -28.14
N ILE A 436 4.26 4.29 -27.80
CA ILE A 436 3.29 5.01 -28.62
C ILE A 436 3.95 5.49 -29.92
N LEU A 437 5.17 6.05 -29.85
CA LEU A 437 5.92 6.47 -31.03
C LEU A 437 6.23 5.30 -31.97
N SER A 438 6.59 4.13 -31.42
CA SER A 438 6.79 2.91 -32.21
C SER A 438 5.49 2.48 -32.90
N TRP A 439 4.37 2.49 -32.18
CA TRP A 439 3.06 2.17 -32.73
C TRP A 439 2.61 3.17 -33.81
N LEU A 440 2.77 4.47 -33.57
CA LEU A 440 2.46 5.54 -34.52
C LEU A 440 3.32 5.41 -35.77
N GLY A 441 4.62 5.16 -35.65
CA GLY A 441 5.49 4.93 -36.80
C GLY A 441 4.98 3.78 -37.68
N LYS A 442 4.60 2.66 -37.06
CA LYS A 442 4.12 1.48 -37.78
C LYS A 442 2.72 1.63 -38.38
N ASN A 443 1.83 2.37 -37.72
CA ASN A 443 0.40 2.37 -38.08
C ASN A 443 -0.14 3.73 -38.57
N ARG A 444 0.46 4.85 -38.15
CA ARG A 444 -0.01 6.24 -38.34
C ARG A 444 1.15 7.22 -38.54
N HIS A 445 1.96 6.98 -39.57
CA HIS A 445 3.14 7.81 -39.84
C HIS A 445 2.79 9.27 -40.21
N ASP A 446 1.55 9.53 -40.63
CA ASP A 446 1.00 10.88 -40.80
C ASP A 446 1.06 11.70 -39.50
N TYR A 447 0.70 11.10 -38.37
CA TYR A 447 0.75 11.75 -37.05
C TYR A 447 2.17 11.85 -36.52
N VAL A 448 2.97 10.78 -36.67
CA VAL A 448 4.34 10.80 -36.16
C VAL A 448 5.19 11.86 -36.88
N ASN A 449 4.98 12.05 -38.18
CA ASN A 449 5.66 13.10 -38.94
C ASN A 449 5.33 14.51 -38.43
N ALA A 450 4.09 14.73 -37.98
CA ALA A 450 3.70 16.01 -37.36
C ALA A 450 4.42 16.21 -36.01
N VAL A 451 4.45 15.18 -35.16
CA VAL A 451 5.17 15.20 -33.88
C VAL A 451 6.65 15.52 -34.08
N VAL A 452 7.29 14.80 -34.99
CA VAL A 452 8.73 14.90 -35.27
C VAL A 452 9.11 16.26 -35.88
N LYS A 453 8.24 16.87 -36.70
CA LYS A 453 8.41 18.25 -37.19
C LYS A 453 8.33 19.28 -36.07
N VAL A 454 7.33 19.18 -35.19
CA VAL A 454 7.18 20.10 -34.05
C VAL A 454 8.35 19.96 -33.09
N ALA A 455 8.78 18.73 -32.79
CA ALA A 455 9.93 18.48 -31.93
C ALA A 455 11.23 19.02 -32.54
N GLY A 456 11.45 18.83 -33.85
CA GLY A 456 12.60 19.39 -34.56
C GLY A 456 12.63 20.92 -34.49
N PHE A 457 11.50 21.59 -34.71
CA PHE A 457 11.42 23.05 -34.63
C PHE A 457 11.85 23.59 -33.26
N MET A 458 11.51 22.88 -32.18
CA MET A 458 11.93 23.24 -30.81
C MET A 458 13.44 23.11 -30.57
N THR A 459 14.17 22.35 -31.39
CA THR A 459 15.62 22.19 -31.30
C THR A 459 16.39 22.95 -32.39
N GLY A 460 15.69 23.73 -33.22
CA GLY A 460 16.29 24.46 -34.34
C GLY A 460 16.60 23.58 -35.56
N GLN A 461 16.07 22.35 -35.59
CA GLN A 461 16.17 21.47 -36.76
C GLN A 461 14.86 21.45 -37.57
N PRO A 462 14.92 21.24 -38.89
CA PRO A 462 13.71 21.18 -39.72
C PRO A 462 12.83 19.97 -39.40
N THR A 463 13.42 18.83 -39.02
CA THR A 463 12.71 17.60 -38.65
C THR A 463 13.66 16.71 -37.85
N LEU A 464 13.19 16.17 -36.72
CA LEU A 464 13.98 15.26 -35.88
C LEU A 464 14.12 13.88 -36.57
N GLN A 465 15.28 13.22 -36.47
CA GLN A 465 15.44 11.89 -37.08
C GLN A 465 15.05 10.80 -36.07
N LEU A 466 13.77 10.40 -36.08
CA LEU A 466 13.24 9.45 -35.08
C LEU A 466 13.21 7.98 -35.56
N PHE A 467 13.29 7.73 -36.86
CA PHE A 467 13.21 6.39 -37.44
C PHE A 467 14.46 6.08 -38.27
N GLU A 468 14.90 4.82 -38.20
CA GLU A 468 15.96 4.29 -39.06
C GLU A 468 15.48 4.31 -40.53
N LYS A 469 16.38 4.66 -41.45
CA LYS A 469 16.08 4.74 -42.88
C LYS A 469 15.96 3.38 -43.54
#